data_AF-A0A9P5DUM6-F1
#
_entry.id   AF-A0A9P5DUM6-F1
#
_cell.length_a   1.000
_cell.length_b   1.000
_cell.length_c   1.000
_cell.angle_alpha   90.00
_cell.angle_beta   90.00
_cell.angle_gamma   90.00
#
_symmetry.space_group_name_H-M   'P 1'
#
loop_
_entity.id
_entity.type
_entity.pdbx_description
1 polymer ?
#
loop_
_entity_poly.entity_id
_entity_poly.type
_entity_poly.pdbx_seq_one_letter_code
_entity_poly.pdbx_strand_id
1 'polypeptide(L)'
;MAISILSSRNSDDLLHMALPGSIQLCLNCQKFRNDIWNPSFSIVYYSNLLRANSSDGCCDICSLLWKVSQKTGNKSSTINFSREGSAILLNGYTHVASLFRSPDLNTALNSQIQIGLPTMPLPGSPAYLDIIRKWLHACDSKHEICARDLNITNSSSSRGAKRLPTRVIAVGSEGDDKVRLIETNSTSKGAWVALSHQWGTGAQFCTRRTNLHDHVVGISMERLPATFRDSVIVTRALGCPFLWIDSLCIIQGPDGDFSEEAKRMERVYSGAYCVLAASRTPGHNAGFLGPRNEALGVTLRQEGQSAPFYLRENIDDFESHVLNGPLSQRGWVLQERALARRTVYFTDHQTYFECGDGVRCESMSKMTNQCAAFLGDPNFPRLMMKADKGAKILGYQDLYKLYSGLALSRVTDRPWAINGLQERIVTALNVQGQFGMFFEDQPGGRRRGLLRRSLLWRRAEDVESLSRISFSSSPGALIVPSWSWMAYEGRIDYIQADFGGTEWEALQSQWDAGPERADSGVLAATARDYSDRDPDSRLVFDSPPKSQTKGCKCVVLGKQKGDIPDSEKVHYVLLVQPKSLTGQTVNPLYERVGAGTVLGRCIEGNSMKVDIC
;
A
#
# COMPACT_ATOMS: atom_id res chain seq x y z
N MET A 1 19.12 -14.72 -12.51
CA MET A 1 19.32 -13.69 -11.47
C MET A 1 19.90 -14.32 -10.22
N ALA A 2 19.27 -15.35 -9.63
CA ALA A 2 19.84 -16.11 -8.51
C ALA A 2 21.30 -16.55 -8.75
N ILE A 3 21.60 -17.14 -9.91
CA ILE A 3 22.99 -17.52 -10.29
C ILE A 3 23.95 -16.32 -10.26
N SER A 4 23.55 -15.18 -10.83
CA SER A 4 24.35 -13.94 -10.82
C SER A 4 24.47 -13.32 -9.43
N ILE A 5 23.46 -13.52 -8.56
CA ILE A 5 23.51 -13.14 -7.14
C ILE A 5 24.57 -13.97 -6.41
N LEU A 6 24.63 -15.27 -6.71
CA LEU A 6 25.47 -16.27 -6.04
C LEU A 6 26.85 -16.46 -6.68
N SER A 7 27.18 -15.69 -7.72
CA SER A 7 28.48 -15.74 -8.41
C SER A 7 29.31 -14.45 -8.22
N SER A 8 28.98 -13.58 -7.27
CA SER A 8 29.79 -12.38 -6.99
C SER A 8 30.94 -12.70 -6.02
N ARG A 9 32.01 -11.90 -6.03
CA ARG A 9 33.14 -12.09 -5.09
C ARG A 9 32.76 -12.06 -3.60
N ASN A 10 31.56 -11.57 -3.26
CA ASN A 10 31.04 -11.53 -1.89
C ASN A 10 30.12 -12.74 -1.55
N SER A 11 29.93 -13.69 -2.48
CA SER A 11 29.08 -14.87 -2.28
C SER A 11 29.83 -16.14 -1.89
N ASP A 12 31.17 -16.14 -1.91
CA ASP A 12 31.95 -17.25 -1.34
C ASP A 12 31.59 -17.41 0.15
N ASP A 13 31.43 -16.30 0.88
CA ASP A 13 30.93 -16.33 2.27
C ASP A 13 29.49 -16.86 2.39
N LEU A 14 28.62 -16.65 1.39
CA LEU A 14 27.23 -17.14 1.38
C LEU A 14 27.13 -18.65 1.17
N LEU A 15 28.07 -19.23 0.42
CA LEU A 15 28.13 -20.66 0.13
C LEU A 15 28.92 -21.43 1.21
N HIS A 16 29.80 -20.75 1.95
CA HIS A 16 30.68 -21.34 2.97
C HIS A 16 30.25 -21.08 4.43
N MET A 17 29.09 -20.46 4.71
CA MET A 17 28.54 -20.43 6.07
C MET A 17 28.38 -21.86 6.60
N ALA A 18 28.97 -22.13 7.78
CA ALA A 18 29.14 -23.46 8.36
C ALA A 18 27.90 -24.34 8.16
N LEU A 19 28.09 -25.44 7.42
CA LEU A 19 27.09 -26.47 7.23
C LEU A 19 26.67 -27.00 8.60
N PRO A 20 25.37 -27.02 8.94
CA PRO A 20 24.91 -27.80 10.09
C PRO A 20 25.41 -29.24 9.93
N GLY A 21 25.82 -29.86 11.03
CA GLY A 21 26.34 -31.22 11.07
C GLY A 21 25.37 -32.27 10.50
N SER A 22 25.74 -33.55 10.59
CA SER A 22 24.90 -34.66 10.15
C SER A 22 23.45 -34.51 10.65
N ILE A 23 22.50 -34.43 9.72
CA ILE A 23 21.06 -34.35 10.01
C ILE A 23 20.60 -35.59 10.78
N GLN A 24 19.86 -35.41 11.86
CA GLN A 24 19.28 -36.51 12.64
C GLN A 24 17.89 -36.84 12.10
N LEU A 25 17.69 -38.09 11.67
CA LEU A 25 16.46 -38.53 11.01
C LEU A 25 15.90 -39.82 11.62
N CYS A 26 14.62 -39.82 11.97
CA CYS A 26 13.87 -41.04 12.26
C CYS A 26 13.61 -41.85 10.97
N LEU A 27 13.20 -43.12 11.09
CA LEU A 27 12.98 -44.02 9.96
C LEU A 27 12.03 -43.45 8.89
N ASN A 28 10.91 -42.84 9.31
CA ASN A 28 9.98 -42.21 8.38
C ASN A 28 10.59 -41.02 7.63
N CYS A 29 11.46 -40.24 8.29
CA CYS A 29 12.13 -39.11 7.65
C CYS A 29 13.35 -39.51 6.81
N GLN A 30 13.93 -40.70 7.04
CA GLN A 30 14.86 -41.31 6.10
C GLN A 30 14.14 -41.67 4.80
N LYS A 31 12.93 -42.25 4.88
CA LYS A 31 12.07 -42.48 3.71
C LYS A 31 11.72 -41.17 3.00
N PHE A 32 11.30 -40.15 3.75
CA PHE A 32 11.07 -38.80 3.20
C PHE A 32 12.28 -38.31 2.38
N ARG A 33 13.49 -38.34 2.97
CA ARG A 33 14.72 -37.87 2.33
C ARG A 33 15.02 -38.63 1.03
N ASN A 34 14.74 -39.92 0.99
CA ASN A 34 15.04 -40.77 -0.17
C ASN A 34 13.99 -40.60 -1.28
N ASP A 35 12.71 -40.39 -0.92
CA ASP A 35 11.60 -40.38 -1.87
C ASP A 35 11.27 -38.97 -2.41
N ILE A 36 11.69 -37.89 -1.73
CA ILE A 36 11.35 -36.50 -2.08
C ILE A 36 11.71 -36.11 -3.53
N TRP A 37 12.68 -36.79 -4.13
CA TRP A 37 13.15 -36.53 -5.50
C TRP A 37 12.14 -36.96 -6.58
N ASN A 38 11.18 -37.83 -6.23
CA ASN A 38 10.14 -38.28 -7.15
C ASN A 38 9.14 -37.13 -7.44
N PRO A 39 8.78 -36.82 -8.70
CA PRO A 39 7.75 -35.84 -9.03
C PRO A 39 6.37 -36.13 -8.43
N SER A 40 6.04 -37.40 -8.19
CA SER A 40 4.79 -37.84 -7.56
C SER A 40 4.91 -38.05 -6.05
N PHE A 41 5.89 -37.40 -5.40
CA PHE A 41 6.14 -37.59 -3.97
C PHE A 41 4.92 -37.22 -3.12
N SER A 42 4.52 -38.16 -2.26
CA SER A 42 3.53 -37.97 -1.20
C SER A 42 3.86 -38.88 -0.02
N ILE A 43 3.72 -38.36 1.20
CA ILE A 43 3.99 -39.09 2.44
C ILE A 43 3.01 -38.66 3.53
N VAL A 44 2.55 -39.62 4.32
CA VAL A 44 1.61 -39.39 5.42
C VAL A 44 2.30 -39.65 6.75
N TYR A 45 2.12 -38.74 7.69
CA TYR A 45 2.56 -38.87 9.08
C TYR A 45 1.36 -38.92 10.02
N TYR A 46 1.45 -39.72 11.08
CA TYR A 46 0.55 -39.56 12.23
C TYR A 46 0.97 -38.34 13.05
N SER A 47 0.01 -37.48 13.40
CA SER A 47 0.29 -36.18 14.04
C SER A 47 0.93 -36.33 15.44
N ASN A 48 0.54 -37.36 16.20
CA ASN A 48 1.13 -37.68 17.51
C ASN A 48 2.62 -38.05 17.40
N LEU A 49 3.00 -38.86 16.41
CA LEU A 49 4.39 -39.28 16.19
C LEU A 49 5.25 -38.11 15.70
N LEU A 50 4.70 -37.30 14.79
CA LEU A 50 5.38 -36.11 14.28
C LEU A 50 5.65 -35.09 15.40
N ARG A 51 4.66 -34.88 16.27
CA ARG A 51 4.77 -34.07 17.48
C ARG A 51 5.79 -34.61 18.47
N ALA A 52 5.72 -35.90 18.80
CA ALA A 52 6.64 -36.53 19.76
C ALA A 52 8.09 -36.37 19.30
N ASN A 53 8.39 -36.74 18.05
CA ASN A 53 9.75 -36.63 17.51
C ASN A 53 10.25 -35.19 17.42
N SER A 54 9.35 -34.22 17.19
CA SER A 54 9.69 -32.79 17.21
C SER A 54 9.98 -32.31 18.64
N SER A 55 9.14 -32.67 19.61
CA SER A 55 9.31 -32.27 21.01
C SER A 55 10.57 -32.86 21.65
N ASP A 56 10.89 -34.11 21.30
CA ASP A 56 12.06 -34.82 21.81
C ASP A 56 13.36 -34.38 21.12
N GLY A 57 13.28 -33.53 20.09
CA GLY A 57 14.43 -33.08 19.31
C GLY A 57 15.15 -34.21 18.57
N CYS A 58 14.48 -35.35 18.33
CA CYS A 58 15.14 -36.56 17.84
C CYS A 58 15.12 -36.69 16.31
N CYS A 59 14.47 -35.77 15.58
CA CYS A 59 14.45 -35.75 14.13
C CYS A 59 14.22 -34.34 13.56
N ASP A 60 15.17 -33.83 12.77
CA ASP A 60 15.16 -32.46 12.24
C ASP A 60 14.01 -32.21 11.25
N ILE A 61 13.73 -33.20 10.38
CA ILE A 61 12.60 -33.13 9.44
C ILE A 61 11.27 -33.18 10.19
N CYS A 62 11.15 -33.98 11.26
CA CYS A 62 9.94 -33.98 12.09
C CYS A 62 9.72 -32.60 12.72
N SER A 63 10.76 -31.96 13.24
CA SER A 63 10.70 -30.62 13.81
C SER A 63 10.22 -29.57 12.80
N LEU A 64 10.78 -29.60 11.59
CA LEU A 64 10.34 -28.71 10.51
C LEU A 64 8.88 -28.97 10.12
N LEU A 65 8.53 -30.22 9.77
CA LEU A 65 7.20 -30.59 9.29
C LEU A 65 6.12 -30.36 10.36
N TRP A 66 6.44 -30.63 11.64
CA TRP A 66 5.54 -30.32 12.75
C TRP A 66 5.29 -28.82 12.85
N LYS A 67 6.34 -28.00 12.93
CA LYS A 67 6.22 -26.53 13.03
C LYS A 67 5.36 -25.95 11.91
N VAL A 68 5.63 -26.32 10.66
CA VAL A 68 4.89 -25.78 9.51
C VAL A 68 3.44 -26.31 9.46
N SER A 69 3.17 -27.52 9.96
CA SER A 69 1.81 -28.03 10.07
C SER A 69 0.97 -27.23 11.09
N GLN A 70 1.58 -26.80 12.20
CA GLN A 70 0.88 -26.04 13.24
C GLN A 70 0.44 -24.66 12.78
N LYS A 71 1.23 -24.01 11.90
CA LYS A 71 0.86 -22.70 11.32
C LYS A 71 -0.44 -22.73 10.53
N THR A 72 -0.84 -23.88 10.02
CA THR A 72 -2.07 -24.04 9.24
C THR A 72 -3.29 -24.41 10.10
N GLY A 73 -3.08 -24.60 11.41
CA GLY A 73 -4.14 -25.00 12.34
C GLY A 73 -4.67 -26.43 12.12
N ASN A 74 -3.88 -27.31 11.51
CA ASN A 74 -4.30 -28.68 11.21
C ASN A 74 -4.60 -29.48 12.50
N LYS A 75 -5.84 -29.99 12.63
CA LYS A 75 -6.31 -30.80 13.77
C LYS A 75 -6.44 -32.29 13.44
N SER A 76 -6.04 -32.71 12.24
CA SER A 76 -6.18 -34.10 11.80
C SER A 76 -5.24 -35.05 12.57
N SER A 77 -5.66 -36.30 12.74
CA SER A 77 -4.83 -37.39 13.26
C SER A 77 -3.70 -37.78 12.30
N THR A 78 -3.87 -37.46 11.01
CA THR A 78 -2.88 -37.70 9.96
C THR A 78 -2.60 -36.45 9.15
N ILE A 79 -1.36 -36.31 8.70
CA ILE A 79 -0.86 -35.15 7.98
C ILE A 79 -0.20 -35.62 6.69
N ASN A 80 -0.72 -35.18 5.55
CA ASN A 80 -0.17 -35.51 4.25
C ASN A 80 0.72 -34.38 3.72
N PHE A 81 1.95 -34.73 3.35
CA PHE A 81 2.87 -33.84 2.64
C PHE A 81 3.09 -34.37 1.22
N SER A 82 3.07 -33.48 0.25
CA SER A 82 3.36 -33.78 -1.15
C SER A 82 4.30 -32.73 -1.74
N ARG A 83 4.93 -33.01 -2.88
CA ARG A 83 5.81 -32.04 -3.55
C ARG A 83 5.27 -31.68 -4.93
N GLU A 84 5.28 -30.38 -5.23
CA GLU A 84 5.06 -29.84 -6.56
C GLU A 84 6.23 -28.92 -6.93
N GLY A 85 7.13 -29.37 -7.81
CA GLY A 85 8.35 -28.65 -8.16
C GLY A 85 9.22 -28.37 -6.92
N SER A 86 9.36 -27.10 -6.56
CA SER A 86 10.09 -26.67 -5.36
C SER A 86 9.20 -26.55 -4.11
N ALA A 87 7.88 -26.65 -4.24
CA ALA A 87 6.94 -26.48 -3.14
C ALA A 87 6.66 -27.80 -2.44
N ILE A 88 6.65 -27.79 -1.11
CA ILE A 88 6.09 -28.84 -0.27
C ILE A 88 4.70 -28.37 0.18
N LEU A 89 3.70 -29.18 -0.18
CA LEU A 89 2.31 -28.89 0.03
C LEU A 89 1.76 -29.75 1.17
N LEU A 90 1.11 -29.10 2.12
CA LEU A 90 0.27 -29.74 3.12
C LEU A 90 -1.10 -30.01 2.52
N ASN A 91 -1.59 -31.24 2.67
CA ASN A 91 -2.87 -31.72 2.14
C ASN A 91 -3.05 -31.53 0.62
N GLY A 92 -1.96 -31.30 -0.12
CA GLY A 92 -1.96 -31.13 -1.57
C GLY A 92 -2.25 -29.72 -2.08
N TYR A 93 -2.43 -28.71 -1.22
CA TYR A 93 -2.74 -27.34 -1.67
C TYR A 93 -2.05 -26.21 -0.89
N THR A 94 -1.70 -26.40 0.39
CA THR A 94 -1.08 -25.33 1.18
C THR A 94 0.44 -25.39 1.13
N HIS A 95 1.10 -24.39 0.55
CA HIS A 95 2.57 -24.32 0.48
C HIS A 95 3.21 -24.01 1.84
N VAL A 96 3.80 -25.03 2.47
CA VAL A 96 4.30 -24.95 3.85
C VAL A 96 5.83 -24.95 3.97
N ALA A 97 6.54 -25.51 2.98
CA ALA A 97 8.00 -25.53 2.93
C ALA A 97 8.48 -25.51 1.48
N SER A 98 9.70 -25.06 1.24
CA SER A 98 10.32 -25.02 -0.08
C SER A 98 11.62 -25.82 -0.11
N LEU A 99 11.80 -26.56 -1.20
CA LEU A 99 13.02 -27.29 -1.54
C LEU A 99 13.87 -26.42 -2.47
N PHE A 100 15.12 -26.21 -2.10
CA PHE A 100 16.12 -25.45 -2.83
C PHE A 100 17.33 -26.32 -3.14
N ARG A 101 18.06 -25.98 -4.21
CA ARG A 101 19.35 -26.61 -4.52
C ARG A 101 20.49 -25.61 -4.45
N SER A 102 21.69 -26.11 -4.16
CA SER A 102 22.92 -25.35 -4.36
C SER A 102 23.11 -24.99 -5.85
N PRO A 103 23.71 -23.82 -6.16
CA PRO A 103 24.11 -23.46 -7.52
C PRO A 103 25.03 -24.48 -8.18
N ASP A 104 25.91 -25.11 -7.41
CA ASP A 104 26.96 -26.03 -7.88
C ASP A 104 26.42 -27.41 -8.26
N LEU A 105 25.13 -27.64 -8.01
CA LEU A 105 24.48 -28.91 -8.25
C LEU A 105 24.09 -29.03 -9.74
N ASN A 106 24.69 -30.00 -10.44
CA ASN A 106 24.38 -30.31 -11.83
C ASN A 106 23.56 -31.59 -11.94
N THR A 107 22.22 -31.48 -11.87
CA THR A 107 21.32 -32.65 -11.93
C THR A 107 20.15 -32.44 -12.89
N ALA A 108 19.48 -33.54 -13.25
CA ALA A 108 18.25 -33.50 -14.04
C ALA A 108 17.10 -32.73 -13.35
N LEU A 109 17.20 -32.48 -12.04
CA LEU A 109 16.22 -31.72 -11.26
C LEU A 109 16.39 -30.20 -11.39
N ASN A 110 17.40 -29.72 -12.14
CA ASN A 110 17.70 -28.29 -12.29
C ASN A 110 16.55 -27.46 -12.87
N SER A 111 15.64 -28.08 -13.63
CA SER A 111 14.43 -27.46 -14.17
C SER A 111 13.24 -27.46 -13.20
N GLN A 112 13.26 -28.29 -12.15
CA GLN A 112 12.15 -28.47 -11.20
C GLN A 112 12.42 -27.82 -9.83
N ILE A 113 13.69 -27.78 -9.40
CA ILE A 113 14.10 -27.27 -8.09
C ILE A 113 14.86 -25.96 -8.27
N GLN A 114 14.35 -24.90 -7.65
CA GLN A 114 14.94 -23.58 -7.72
C GLN A 114 16.23 -23.49 -6.90
N ILE A 115 17.11 -22.56 -7.32
CA ILE A 115 18.31 -22.25 -6.56
C ILE A 115 17.92 -21.43 -5.34
N GLY A 116 18.51 -21.74 -4.19
CA GLY A 116 18.33 -20.97 -2.96
C GLY A 116 19.60 -20.96 -2.13
N LEU A 117 19.56 -20.21 -1.04
CA LEU A 117 20.65 -20.09 -0.08
C LEU A 117 20.48 -21.08 1.07
N PRO A 118 21.58 -21.64 1.64
CA PRO A 118 21.52 -22.46 2.86
C PRO A 118 20.93 -21.66 4.02
N THR A 119 21.53 -20.50 4.26
CA THR A 119 21.15 -19.52 5.29
C THR A 119 20.94 -18.17 4.62
N MET A 120 20.00 -17.40 5.16
CA MET A 120 19.79 -16.04 4.70
C MET A 120 20.97 -15.18 5.16
N PRO A 121 21.50 -14.26 4.34
CA PRO A 121 22.58 -13.40 4.79
C PRO A 121 22.12 -12.53 5.96
N LEU A 122 23.08 -12.22 6.85
CA LEU A 122 22.82 -11.30 7.94
C LEU A 122 22.43 -9.93 7.37
N PRO A 123 21.33 -9.30 7.82
CA PRO A 123 20.97 -7.95 7.39
C PRO A 123 22.13 -6.97 7.58
N GLY A 124 22.34 -6.11 6.60
CA GLY A 124 23.44 -5.14 6.58
C GLY A 124 24.80 -5.70 6.16
N SER A 125 24.97 -7.03 6.04
CA SER A 125 26.21 -7.62 5.50
C SER A 125 26.44 -7.24 4.01
N PRO A 126 27.68 -7.26 3.52
CA PRO A 126 27.98 -6.99 2.11
C PRO A 126 27.20 -7.88 1.15
N ALA A 127 27.05 -9.17 1.49
CA ALA A 127 26.26 -10.15 0.75
C ALA A 127 24.77 -9.77 0.67
N TYR A 128 24.17 -9.40 1.81
CA TYR A 128 22.79 -8.94 1.88
C TYR A 128 22.54 -7.68 1.03
N LEU A 129 23.43 -6.69 1.16
CA LEU A 129 23.31 -5.44 0.40
C LEU A 129 23.49 -5.65 -1.11
N ASP A 130 24.30 -6.64 -1.52
CA ASP A 130 24.48 -7.02 -2.92
C ASP A 130 23.21 -7.65 -3.52
N ILE A 131 22.39 -8.36 -2.74
CA ILE A 131 21.07 -8.85 -3.18
C ILE A 131 20.18 -7.67 -3.57
N ILE A 132 20.05 -6.67 -2.69
CA ILE A 132 19.21 -5.49 -2.93
C ILE A 132 19.70 -4.73 -4.17
N ARG A 133 21.02 -4.53 -4.27
CA ARG A 133 21.64 -3.87 -5.43
C ARG A 133 21.33 -4.61 -6.73
N LYS A 134 21.42 -5.94 -6.74
CA LYS A 134 21.15 -6.77 -7.92
C LYS A 134 19.68 -6.77 -8.32
N TRP A 135 18.74 -6.71 -7.37
CA TRP A 135 17.32 -6.53 -7.68
C TRP A 135 17.06 -5.20 -8.40
N LEU A 136 17.63 -4.11 -7.87
CA LEU A 136 17.50 -2.79 -8.48
C LEU A 136 18.14 -2.74 -9.87
N HIS A 137 19.37 -3.25 -10.02
CA HIS A 137 20.06 -3.31 -11.31
C HIS A 137 19.30 -4.16 -12.34
N ALA A 138 18.73 -5.28 -11.92
CA ALA A 138 17.91 -6.09 -12.82
C ALA A 138 16.62 -5.36 -13.24
N CYS A 139 15.99 -4.62 -12.32
CA CYS A 139 14.85 -3.78 -12.65
C CYS A 139 15.22 -2.68 -13.64
N ASP A 140 16.37 -2.01 -13.45
CA ASP A 140 16.87 -0.98 -14.38
C ASP A 140 17.15 -1.52 -15.78
N SER A 141 17.69 -2.75 -15.88
CA SER A 141 18.14 -3.31 -17.17
C SER A 141 17.08 -4.12 -17.90
N LYS A 142 16.06 -4.65 -17.22
CA LYS A 142 15.12 -5.64 -17.81
C LYS A 142 13.66 -5.24 -17.76
N HIS A 143 13.25 -4.31 -16.90
CA HIS A 143 11.84 -4.01 -16.71
C HIS A 143 11.46 -2.70 -17.40
N GLU A 144 11.12 -2.75 -18.69
CA GLU A 144 10.74 -1.57 -19.47
C GLU A 144 9.57 -0.79 -18.86
N ILE A 145 8.56 -1.47 -18.32
CA ILE A 145 7.43 -0.83 -17.62
C ILE A 145 7.84 -0.10 -16.35
N CYS A 146 8.95 -0.53 -15.72
CA CYS A 146 9.52 0.13 -14.57
C CYS A 146 10.46 1.24 -15.01
N ALA A 147 11.00 1.18 -16.23
CA ALA A 147 11.71 2.31 -16.83
C ALA A 147 10.75 3.50 -16.93
N ARG A 148 11.29 4.70 -16.75
CA ARG A 148 10.46 5.91 -16.74
C ARG A 148 9.89 6.13 -18.12
N ASP A 149 8.56 6.24 -18.21
CA ASP A 149 7.89 6.75 -19.39
C ASP A 149 8.25 8.24 -19.51
N LEU A 150 9.05 8.60 -20.52
CA LEU A 150 9.49 9.98 -20.77
C LEU A 150 8.32 10.89 -21.20
N ASN A 151 7.14 10.32 -21.44
CA ASN A 151 6.00 11.00 -22.04
C ASN A 151 4.95 11.53 -21.04
N ILE A 152 4.95 11.09 -19.77
CA ILE A 152 3.98 11.59 -18.76
C ILE A 152 4.45 12.92 -18.12
N THR A 153 5.73 13.26 -18.30
CA THR A 153 6.27 14.58 -17.96
C THR A 153 6.83 15.19 -19.22
N ASN A 154 6.35 16.36 -19.66
CA ASN A 154 6.91 17.17 -20.76
C ASN A 154 8.36 17.59 -20.46
N SER A 155 9.28 16.63 -20.43
CA SER A 155 10.70 16.80 -20.26
C SER A 155 11.40 15.63 -20.97
N SER A 156 11.46 15.77 -22.28
CA SER A 156 12.31 15.02 -23.18
C SER A 156 13.78 15.22 -22.80
N SER A 157 14.34 14.36 -21.95
CA SER A 157 15.79 14.17 -21.87
C SER A 157 16.15 12.86 -21.15
N SER A 158 16.63 11.90 -21.94
CA SER A 158 17.69 10.92 -21.63
C SER A 158 18.20 10.89 -20.18
N ARG A 159 17.99 9.80 -19.43
CA ARG A 159 18.73 9.38 -18.20
C ARG A 159 19.19 10.52 -17.25
N GLY A 160 18.46 11.64 -17.24
CA GLY A 160 18.92 12.90 -16.71
C GLY A 160 18.57 12.98 -15.25
N ALA A 161 19.56 13.36 -14.44
CA ALA A 161 19.39 13.59 -13.01
C ALA A 161 18.10 14.42 -12.76
N LYS A 162 17.18 13.89 -11.96
CA LYS A 162 15.89 14.55 -11.68
C LYS A 162 16.15 15.72 -10.73
N ARG A 163 15.29 16.73 -10.79
CA ARG A 163 15.30 17.82 -9.82
C ARG A 163 15.17 17.22 -8.42
N LEU A 164 16.08 17.60 -7.53
CA LEU A 164 16.06 17.14 -6.14
C LEU A 164 14.88 17.76 -5.39
N PRO A 165 14.35 17.09 -4.34
CA PRO A 165 13.47 17.70 -3.35
C PRO A 165 14.07 18.96 -2.75
N THR A 166 13.24 19.82 -2.15
CA THR A 166 13.65 21.10 -1.52
C THR A 166 14.86 20.95 -0.61
N ARG A 167 14.88 19.85 0.15
CA ARG A 167 16.00 19.43 0.99
C ARG A 167 16.26 17.94 0.82
N VAL A 168 17.53 17.56 0.87
CA VAL A 168 17.97 16.16 0.89
C VAL A 168 19.14 15.99 1.85
N ILE A 169 19.34 14.78 2.34
CA ILE A 169 20.50 14.41 3.16
C ILE A 169 21.58 13.88 2.21
N ALA A 170 22.72 14.58 2.12
CA ALA A 170 23.91 14.02 1.52
C ALA A 170 24.50 12.96 2.45
N VAL A 171 24.56 11.73 1.96
CA VAL A 171 25.00 10.59 2.77
C VAL A 171 26.51 10.40 2.78
N GLY A 172 27.26 11.04 1.88
CA GLY A 172 28.70 10.83 1.75
C GLY A 172 29.06 9.42 1.26
N SER A 173 30.30 9.01 1.48
CA SER A 173 30.84 7.70 1.11
C SER A 173 30.78 6.70 2.27
N GLU A 174 31.06 5.44 1.97
CA GLU A 174 31.29 4.43 3.01
C GLU A 174 32.48 4.84 3.91
N GLY A 175 32.30 4.74 5.23
CA GLY A 175 33.28 5.20 6.22
C GLY A 175 33.08 6.64 6.73
N ASP A 176 32.33 7.49 6.02
CA ASP A 176 32.07 8.87 6.49
C ASP A 176 31.23 8.86 7.78
N ASP A 177 31.67 9.64 8.77
CA ASP A 177 31.07 9.72 10.12
C ASP A 177 29.90 10.71 10.20
N LYS A 178 29.70 11.54 9.16
CA LYS A 178 28.68 12.60 9.13
C LYS A 178 27.83 12.55 7.87
N VAL A 179 26.58 12.94 8.04
CA VAL A 179 25.66 13.28 6.94
C VAL A 179 25.29 14.75 7.01
N ARG A 180 24.87 15.36 5.90
CA ARG A 180 24.53 16.79 5.87
C ARG A 180 23.19 17.02 5.21
N LEU A 181 22.36 17.86 5.83
CA LEU A 181 21.16 18.36 5.19
C LEU A 181 21.56 19.43 4.16
N ILE A 182 21.13 19.28 2.92
CA ILE A 182 21.42 20.20 1.83
C ILE A 182 20.10 20.84 1.38
N GLU A 183 20.07 22.17 1.38
CA GLU A 183 19.03 22.93 0.69
C GLU A 183 19.32 22.96 -0.82
N THR A 184 18.32 22.65 -1.62
CA THR A 184 18.45 22.53 -3.06
C THR A 184 17.79 23.71 -3.76
N ASN A 185 18.13 23.90 -5.04
CA ASN A 185 17.52 24.92 -5.88
C ASN A 185 16.92 24.31 -7.16
N SER A 186 16.35 25.14 -8.03
CA SER A 186 15.69 24.70 -9.26
C SER A 186 16.60 23.95 -10.24
N THR A 187 17.92 24.14 -10.15
CA THR A 187 18.93 23.50 -11.01
C THR A 187 19.56 22.26 -10.39
N SER A 188 19.39 22.05 -9.07
CA SER A 188 19.92 20.90 -8.35
C SER A 188 19.31 19.61 -8.85
N LYS A 189 20.14 18.70 -9.34
CA LYS A 189 19.73 17.43 -9.91
C LYS A 189 20.52 16.28 -9.30
N GLY A 190 19.87 15.14 -9.07
CA GLY A 190 20.53 13.95 -8.56
C GLY A 190 19.58 12.75 -8.46
N ALA A 191 20.15 11.61 -8.04
CA ALA A 191 19.36 10.46 -7.60
C ALA A 191 19.26 10.51 -6.07
N TRP A 192 18.10 10.16 -5.53
CA TRP A 192 17.91 10.02 -4.09
C TRP A 192 17.10 8.77 -3.78
N VAL A 193 17.32 8.24 -2.59
CA VAL A 193 16.46 7.25 -1.94
C VAL A 193 15.50 7.99 -1.02
N ALA A 194 14.26 7.52 -0.88
CA ALA A 194 13.33 8.03 0.12
C ALA A 194 13.05 6.98 1.20
N LEU A 195 12.82 7.40 2.44
CA LEU A 195 12.47 6.53 3.55
C LEU A 195 10.98 6.67 3.89
N SER A 196 10.25 5.55 3.80
CA SER A 196 8.92 5.38 4.39
C SER A 196 9.07 4.72 5.76
N HIS A 197 8.68 5.43 6.82
CA HIS A 197 8.82 4.93 8.18
C HIS A 197 7.75 5.49 9.12
N GLN A 198 7.62 4.87 10.29
CA GLN A 198 6.84 5.42 11.39
C GLN A 198 7.74 6.23 12.32
N TRP A 199 7.28 7.43 12.67
CA TRP A 199 8.00 8.33 13.58
C TRP A 199 8.12 7.74 15.00
N GLY A 200 7.17 6.89 15.42
CA GLY A 200 7.18 6.23 16.73
C GLY A 200 6.68 7.14 17.86
N THR A 201 6.65 6.61 19.08
CA THR A 201 6.23 7.33 20.28
C THR A 201 7.44 7.95 20.97
N GLY A 202 7.34 9.22 21.40
CA GLY A 202 8.41 9.92 22.11
C GLY A 202 8.96 11.16 21.39
N ALA A 203 10.14 11.60 21.84
CA ALA A 203 10.83 12.77 21.29
C ALA A 203 11.24 12.52 19.84
N GLN A 204 10.84 13.43 18.95
CA GLN A 204 11.02 13.25 17.51
C GLN A 204 12.37 13.80 17.06
N PHE A 205 13.18 12.95 16.43
CA PHE A 205 14.40 13.39 15.74
C PHE A 205 14.01 14.06 14.40
N CYS A 206 13.93 15.39 14.41
CA CYS A 206 13.44 16.17 13.28
C CYS A 206 14.18 17.50 13.13
N THR A 207 14.10 18.08 11.92
CA THR A 207 14.60 19.42 11.64
C THR A 207 13.56 20.45 12.06
N ARG A 208 13.97 21.45 12.84
CA ARG A 208 13.23 22.65 13.22
C ARG A 208 14.07 23.86 12.86
N ARG A 209 13.49 25.06 12.85
CA ARG A 209 14.26 26.29 12.62
C ARG A 209 15.46 26.43 13.59
N THR A 210 15.28 25.99 14.83
CA THR A 210 16.29 26.07 15.89
C THR A 210 17.51 25.17 15.70
N ASN A 211 17.40 24.07 14.95
CA ASN A 211 18.51 23.13 14.73
C ASN A 211 18.88 22.95 13.24
N LEU A 212 18.26 23.74 12.36
CA LEU A 212 18.50 23.68 10.91
C LEU A 212 19.97 23.89 10.58
N HIS A 213 20.61 24.91 11.18
CA HIS A 213 22.02 25.19 10.96
C HIS A 213 22.91 24.00 11.32
N ASP A 214 22.67 23.36 12.47
CA ASP A 214 23.41 22.18 12.91
C ASP A 214 23.27 21.01 11.92
N HIS A 215 22.06 20.79 11.41
CA HIS A 215 21.81 19.74 10.42
C HIS A 215 22.50 20.01 9.08
N VAL A 216 22.63 21.28 8.68
CA VAL A 216 23.36 21.70 7.47
C VAL A 216 24.88 21.53 7.65
N VAL A 217 25.42 21.91 8.81
CA VAL A 217 26.84 21.72 9.15
C VAL A 217 27.20 20.24 9.17
N GLY A 218 26.35 19.42 9.80
CA GLY A 218 26.39 17.97 9.69
C GLY A 218 25.95 17.26 10.97
N ILE A 219 25.35 16.09 10.78
CA ILE A 219 24.84 15.21 11.82
C ILE A 219 25.77 14.00 11.89
N SER A 220 26.34 13.73 13.07
CA SER A 220 27.13 12.50 13.28
C SER A 220 26.23 11.26 13.14
N MET A 221 26.76 10.22 12.50
CA MET A 221 26.12 8.91 12.35
C MET A 221 25.73 8.28 13.69
N GLU A 222 26.50 8.54 14.75
CA GLU A 222 26.22 8.06 16.11
C GLU A 222 24.98 8.72 16.71
N ARG A 223 24.74 9.99 16.36
CA ARG A 223 23.57 10.75 16.82
C ARG A 223 22.30 10.43 16.03
N LEU A 224 22.43 9.81 14.86
CA LEU A 224 21.27 9.39 14.09
C LEU A 224 20.54 8.23 14.80
N PRO A 225 19.21 8.30 14.88
CA PRO A 225 18.39 7.15 15.23
C PRO A 225 18.69 5.93 14.37
N ALA A 226 18.50 4.72 14.93
CA ALA A 226 18.87 3.47 14.27
C ALA A 226 18.23 3.30 12.88
N THR A 227 16.94 3.63 12.71
CA THR A 227 16.26 3.56 11.41
C THR A 227 16.87 4.52 10.38
N PHE A 228 17.33 5.69 10.82
CA PHE A 228 17.95 6.68 9.92
C PHE A 228 19.38 6.26 9.57
N ARG A 229 20.13 5.74 10.53
CA ARG A 229 21.47 5.18 10.33
C ARG A 229 21.43 4.01 9.34
N ASP A 230 20.52 3.07 9.52
CA ASP A 230 20.32 1.94 8.62
C ASP A 230 19.96 2.41 7.20
N SER A 231 19.12 3.44 7.09
CA SER A 231 18.78 4.06 5.80
C SER A 231 19.98 4.68 5.12
N VAL A 232 20.88 5.33 5.86
CA VAL A 232 22.14 5.86 5.34
C VAL A 232 23.04 4.72 4.84
N ILE A 233 23.19 3.65 5.61
CA ILE A 233 24.00 2.48 5.24
C ILE A 233 23.52 1.88 3.91
N VAL A 234 22.21 1.60 3.80
CA VAL A 234 21.63 1.06 2.56
C VAL A 234 21.80 2.05 1.41
N THR A 235 21.53 3.34 1.63
CA THR A 235 21.65 4.37 0.58
C THR A 235 23.07 4.45 0.01
N ARG A 236 24.10 4.43 0.88
CA ARG A 236 25.51 4.37 0.48
C ARG A 236 25.81 3.09 -0.32
N ALA A 237 25.35 1.95 0.15
CA ALA A 237 25.58 0.65 -0.52
C ALA A 237 24.92 0.55 -1.91
N LEU A 238 23.84 1.30 -2.14
CA LEU A 238 23.19 1.45 -3.44
C LEU A 238 23.91 2.43 -4.37
N GLY A 239 24.95 3.12 -3.91
CA GLY A 239 25.67 4.15 -4.67
C GLY A 239 24.82 5.41 -4.91
N CYS A 240 23.80 5.65 -4.07
CA CYS A 240 22.94 6.81 -4.20
C CYS A 240 23.46 7.95 -3.32
N PRO A 241 23.68 9.17 -3.85
CA PRO A 241 24.32 10.25 -3.11
C PRO A 241 23.42 10.92 -2.07
N PHE A 242 22.10 10.76 -2.20
CA PHE A 242 21.12 11.48 -1.40
C PHE A 242 20.07 10.56 -0.78
N LEU A 243 19.64 10.90 0.42
CA LEU A 243 18.54 10.28 1.14
C LEU A 243 17.51 11.37 1.47
N TRP A 244 16.23 11.02 1.39
CA TRP A 244 15.13 11.87 1.83
C TRP A 244 14.39 11.19 2.98
N ILE A 245 14.26 11.90 4.10
CA ILE A 245 13.51 11.49 5.29
C ILE A 245 12.62 12.67 5.66
N ASP A 246 11.31 12.49 5.69
CA ASP A 246 10.33 13.55 5.95
C ASP A 246 10.63 14.38 7.21
N SER A 247 10.97 13.73 8.32
CA SER A 247 11.26 14.40 9.59
C SER A 247 12.49 15.31 9.53
N LEU A 248 13.44 15.04 8.63
CA LEU A 248 14.68 15.82 8.48
C LEU A 248 14.66 16.76 7.27
N CYS A 249 14.01 16.34 6.19
CA CYS A 249 13.94 17.05 4.93
C CYS A 249 12.69 17.93 4.81
N ILE A 250 11.91 18.10 5.88
CA ILE A 250 10.84 19.08 6.04
C ILE A 250 11.10 19.80 7.37
N ILE A 251 11.01 21.13 7.37
CA ILE A 251 11.15 21.90 8.61
C ILE A 251 9.85 21.72 9.39
N GLN A 252 9.96 21.14 10.57
CA GLN A 252 8.84 20.80 11.45
C GLN A 252 8.52 21.92 12.45
N GLY A 253 7.27 21.94 12.91
CA GLY A 253 6.79 22.91 13.89
C GLY A 253 5.88 23.98 13.29
N PRO A 254 5.36 24.91 14.12
CA PRO A 254 4.42 25.94 13.69
C PRO A 254 4.97 26.92 12.64
N ASP A 255 6.29 27.14 12.67
CA ASP A 255 7.08 27.97 11.76
C ASP A 255 7.80 27.15 10.67
N GLY A 256 7.40 25.89 10.56
CA GLY A 256 7.88 24.94 9.56
C GLY A 256 7.24 25.13 8.19
N ASP A 257 7.62 24.27 7.26
CA ASP A 257 7.16 24.31 5.86
C ASP A 257 6.40 23.05 5.42
N PHE A 258 5.87 22.30 6.39
CA PHE A 258 5.06 21.11 6.13
C PHE A 258 3.94 21.34 5.10
N SER A 259 3.21 22.46 5.18
CA SER A 259 2.12 22.77 4.26
C SER A 259 2.55 22.87 2.80
N GLU A 260 3.77 23.32 2.55
CA GLU A 260 4.32 23.42 1.19
C GLU A 260 4.95 22.11 0.73
N GLU A 261 5.63 21.41 1.64
CA GLU A 261 6.27 20.14 1.31
C GLU A 261 5.25 18.99 1.17
N ALA A 262 4.13 19.02 1.90
CA ALA A 262 3.03 18.07 1.75
C ALA A 262 2.47 18.04 0.32
N LYS A 263 2.34 19.22 -0.31
CA LYS A 263 1.93 19.36 -1.72
C LYS A 263 2.96 18.77 -2.71
N ARG A 264 4.20 18.57 -2.27
CA ARG A 264 5.33 18.08 -3.09
C ARG A 264 5.66 16.62 -2.83
N MET A 265 5.05 15.97 -1.83
CA MET A 265 5.32 14.56 -1.49
C MET A 265 5.12 13.64 -2.69
N GLU A 266 4.17 13.97 -3.57
CA GLU A 266 3.96 13.24 -4.82
C GLU A 266 5.25 13.13 -5.65
N ARG A 267 5.96 14.25 -5.81
CA ARG A 267 7.19 14.36 -6.60
C ARG A 267 8.39 13.73 -5.89
N VAL A 268 8.40 13.76 -4.56
CA VAL A 268 9.47 13.15 -3.74
C VAL A 268 9.47 11.64 -3.94
N TYR A 269 8.33 10.98 -3.73
CA TYR A 269 8.24 9.52 -3.79
C TYR A 269 8.27 8.98 -5.22
N SER A 270 7.60 9.65 -6.17
CA SER A 270 7.67 9.25 -7.58
C SER A 270 9.01 9.57 -8.27
N GLY A 271 9.72 10.58 -7.76
CA GLY A 271 11.04 10.97 -8.23
C GLY A 271 12.19 10.13 -7.65
N ALA A 272 11.97 9.46 -6.51
CA ALA A 272 12.99 8.63 -5.86
C ALA A 272 13.49 7.51 -6.78
N TYR A 273 14.76 7.14 -6.60
CA TYR A 273 15.35 5.96 -7.25
C TYR A 273 14.71 4.68 -6.74
N CYS A 274 14.52 4.59 -5.42
CA CYS A 274 13.68 3.62 -4.74
C CYS A 274 13.24 4.17 -3.38
N VAL A 275 12.22 3.56 -2.80
CA VAL A 275 11.78 3.79 -1.42
C VAL A 275 12.26 2.65 -0.53
N LEU A 276 12.84 2.99 0.62
CA LEU A 276 13.10 2.04 1.70
C LEU A 276 11.91 2.08 2.65
N ALA A 277 11.24 0.96 2.87
CA ALA A 277 10.11 0.85 3.77
C ALA A 277 10.53 0.09 5.04
N ALA A 278 10.63 0.82 6.15
CA ALA A 278 10.96 0.26 7.46
C ALA A 278 9.70 -0.39 8.08
N SER A 279 9.40 -1.63 7.67
CA SER A 279 8.15 -2.36 7.98
C SER A 279 8.23 -3.31 9.19
N ARG A 280 9.32 -3.24 9.98
CA ARG A 280 9.53 -4.02 11.21
C ARG A 280 8.83 -3.35 12.40
N THR A 281 9.60 -3.06 13.44
CA THR A 281 9.19 -2.32 14.61
C THR A 281 8.99 -0.82 14.29
N PRO A 282 7.86 -0.23 14.70
CA PRO A 282 7.60 1.20 14.62
C PRO A 282 8.69 2.07 15.27
N GLY A 283 9.02 3.21 14.64
CA GLY A 283 9.82 4.27 15.24
C GLY A 283 11.19 4.49 14.61
N HIS A 284 11.70 5.72 14.73
CA HIS A 284 13.01 6.07 14.21
C HIS A 284 14.18 5.41 14.96
N ASN A 285 13.96 4.96 16.21
CA ASN A 285 14.99 4.29 17.03
C ASN A 285 15.02 2.76 16.87
N ALA A 286 14.10 2.17 16.11
CA ALA A 286 13.98 0.71 16.02
C ALA A 286 15.10 0.06 15.20
N GLY A 287 15.51 0.68 14.09
CA GLY A 287 16.37 0.05 13.11
C GLY A 287 15.66 -1.05 12.32
N PHE A 288 16.26 -1.48 11.22
CA PHE A 288 15.75 -2.58 10.40
C PHE A 288 16.82 -3.54 9.89
N LEU A 289 18.12 -3.25 10.09
CA LEU A 289 19.25 -4.14 9.79
C LEU A 289 19.65 -5.04 10.97
N GLY A 290 18.81 -5.15 12.00
CA GLY A 290 19.05 -6.07 13.13
C GLY A 290 18.69 -7.54 12.83
N PRO A 291 18.98 -8.46 13.78
CA PRO A 291 18.62 -9.89 13.67
C PRO A 291 17.14 -10.11 13.35
N ARG A 292 16.83 -11.22 12.65
CA ARG A 292 15.47 -11.59 12.20
C ARG A 292 15.06 -12.94 12.77
N ASN A 293 13.78 -13.28 12.65
CA ASN A 293 13.30 -14.61 12.98
C ASN A 293 13.87 -15.62 11.98
N GLU A 294 14.77 -16.51 12.43
CA GLU A 294 15.35 -17.53 11.58
C GLU A 294 14.31 -18.58 11.17
N ALA A 295 14.21 -18.81 9.87
CA ALA A 295 13.39 -19.90 9.32
C ALA A 295 14.04 -21.24 9.65
N LEU A 296 13.24 -22.24 10.04
CA LEU A 296 13.78 -23.59 10.18
C LEU A 296 14.18 -24.13 8.79
N GLY A 297 15.36 -24.74 8.74
CA GLY A 297 15.88 -25.34 7.53
C GLY A 297 16.70 -26.58 7.85
N VAL A 298 16.69 -27.54 6.92
CA VAL A 298 17.50 -28.75 7.00
C VAL A 298 18.27 -28.95 5.70
N THR A 299 19.48 -29.48 5.81
CA THR A 299 20.34 -29.79 4.67
C THR A 299 20.14 -31.26 4.28
N LEU A 300 19.76 -31.49 3.03
CA LEU A 300 19.55 -32.82 2.46
C LEU A 300 20.67 -33.12 1.45
N ARG A 301 21.19 -34.34 1.46
CA ARG A 301 22.16 -34.82 0.47
C ARG A 301 21.57 -36.02 -0.25
N GLN A 302 21.56 -35.96 -1.58
CA GLN A 302 21.25 -37.11 -2.42
C GLN A 302 22.51 -37.98 -2.54
N GLU A 303 22.36 -39.30 -2.50
CA GLU A 303 23.48 -40.22 -2.71
C GLU A 303 24.17 -39.95 -4.06
N GLY A 304 25.50 -39.92 -4.05
CA GLY A 304 26.31 -39.63 -5.24
C GLY A 304 26.47 -38.14 -5.60
N GLN A 305 25.88 -37.21 -4.84
CA GLN A 305 26.03 -35.77 -5.07
C GLN A 305 26.93 -35.11 -4.00
N SER A 306 27.89 -34.30 -4.45
CA SER A 306 28.80 -33.54 -3.56
C SER A 306 28.16 -32.28 -2.98
N ALA A 307 27.25 -31.65 -3.72
CA ALA A 307 26.52 -30.45 -3.30
C ALA A 307 25.16 -30.80 -2.65
N PRO A 308 24.68 -30.01 -1.68
CA PRO A 308 23.43 -30.29 -0.97
C PRO A 308 22.19 -29.66 -1.62
N PHE A 309 21.03 -30.16 -1.19
CA PHE A 309 19.72 -29.51 -1.25
C PHE A 309 19.36 -28.94 0.13
N TYR A 310 18.42 -28.01 0.17
CA TYR A 310 17.94 -27.39 1.40
C TYR A 310 16.42 -27.45 1.43
N LEU A 311 15.86 -28.00 2.50
CA LEU A 311 14.43 -27.96 2.76
C LEU A 311 14.18 -26.92 3.85
N ARG A 312 13.41 -25.88 3.54
CA ARG A 312 13.18 -24.77 4.47
C ARG A 312 11.70 -24.45 4.61
N GLU A 313 11.35 -23.92 5.77
CA GLU A 313 10.03 -23.33 6.02
C GLU A 313 9.70 -22.28 4.95
N ASN A 314 8.46 -22.31 4.42
CA ASN A 314 8.00 -21.27 3.52
C ASN A 314 7.75 -19.99 4.33
N ILE A 315 8.54 -18.95 4.07
CA ILE A 315 8.45 -17.64 4.72
C ILE A 315 7.98 -16.53 3.76
N ASP A 316 7.62 -16.89 2.54
CA ASP A 316 7.18 -15.95 1.51
C ASP A 316 5.71 -15.59 1.72
N ASP A 317 5.47 -14.51 2.45
CA ASP A 317 4.12 -14.02 2.79
C ASP A 317 4.10 -12.49 2.77
N PHE A 318 4.10 -11.93 1.57
CA PHE A 318 4.08 -10.47 1.39
C PHE A 318 2.80 -9.82 1.93
N GLU A 319 1.68 -10.55 1.94
CA GLU A 319 0.41 -10.04 2.45
C GLU A 319 0.47 -9.82 3.96
N SER A 320 0.84 -10.85 4.72
CA SER A 320 0.98 -10.75 6.18
C SER A 320 2.11 -9.79 6.57
N HIS A 321 3.27 -9.90 5.93
CA HIS A 321 4.46 -9.16 6.36
C HIS A 321 4.48 -7.69 5.93
N VAL A 322 3.78 -7.33 4.84
CA VAL A 322 3.80 -5.97 4.28
C VAL A 322 2.41 -5.37 4.21
N LEU A 323 1.45 -5.99 3.52
CA LEU A 323 0.12 -5.40 3.29
C LEU A 323 -0.65 -5.20 4.61
N ASN A 324 -0.61 -6.21 5.47
CA ASN A 324 -1.24 -6.20 6.79
C ASN A 324 -0.31 -5.70 7.89
N GLY A 325 0.94 -5.39 7.55
CA GLY A 325 1.94 -4.88 8.47
C GLY A 325 1.63 -3.47 8.99
N PRO A 326 2.22 -3.06 10.12
CA PRO A 326 1.89 -1.81 10.81
C PRO A 326 2.13 -0.56 9.96
N LEU A 327 3.17 -0.56 9.10
CA LEU A 327 3.47 0.57 8.22
C LEU A 327 2.33 0.84 7.23
N SER A 328 1.76 -0.22 6.62
CA SER A 328 0.68 -0.13 5.62
C SER A 328 -0.66 0.31 6.21
N GLN A 329 -0.82 0.31 7.53
CA GLN A 329 -2.02 0.81 8.21
C GLN A 329 -2.07 2.36 8.29
N ARG A 330 -1.07 3.08 7.78
CA ARG A 330 -1.00 4.55 7.84
C ARG A 330 -1.43 5.20 6.53
N GLY A 331 -2.24 6.27 6.64
CA GLY A 331 -2.79 6.98 5.48
C GLY A 331 -1.73 7.58 4.56
N TRP A 332 -0.70 8.23 5.13
CA TRP A 332 0.42 8.78 4.36
C TRP A 332 1.15 7.68 3.56
N VAL A 333 1.39 6.51 4.15
CA VAL A 333 2.14 5.40 3.54
C VAL A 333 1.49 4.87 2.26
N LEU A 334 0.16 4.96 2.15
CA LEU A 334 -0.54 4.55 0.92
C LEU A 334 -0.02 5.31 -0.30
N GLN A 335 0.13 6.63 -0.18
CA GLN A 335 0.67 7.48 -1.25
C GLN A 335 2.15 7.21 -1.48
N GLU A 336 2.93 7.01 -0.41
CA GLU A 336 4.37 6.70 -0.51
C GLU A 336 4.62 5.44 -1.32
N ARG A 337 3.83 4.40 -1.08
CA ARG A 337 3.89 3.14 -1.82
C ARG A 337 3.38 3.29 -3.25
N ALA A 338 2.19 3.84 -3.43
CA ALA A 338 1.54 3.89 -4.75
C ALA A 338 2.29 4.77 -5.76
N LEU A 339 3.08 5.74 -5.28
CA LEU A 339 3.92 6.58 -6.12
C LEU A 339 5.34 6.05 -6.30
N ALA A 340 5.77 5.10 -5.46
CA ALA A 340 7.08 4.50 -5.58
C ALA A 340 7.13 3.56 -6.81
N ARG A 341 8.14 3.76 -7.65
CA ARG A 341 8.43 2.82 -8.75
C ARG A 341 8.98 1.48 -8.27
N ARG A 342 9.70 1.54 -7.15
CA ARG A 342 10.50 0.48 -6.56
C ARG A 342 10.49 0.66 -5.06
N THR A 343 10.16 -0.38 -4.33
CA THR A 343 10.17 -0.35 -2.87
C THR A 343 10.92 -1.55 -2.32
N VAL A 344 11.85 -1.30 -1.40
CA VAL A 344 12.52 -2.34 -0.62
C VAL A 344 11.90 -2.36 0.77
N TYR A 345 11.18 -3.43 1.10
CA TYR A 345 10.55 -3.62 2.40
C TYR A 345 11.46 -4.39 3.33
N PHE A 346 11.73 -3.83 4.49
CA PHE A 346 12.46 -4.49 5.56
C PHE A 346 11.43 -4.98 6.59
N THR A 347 11.23 -6.30 6.69
CA THR A 347 10.29 -6.92 7.64
C THR A 347 11.03 -7.81 8.64
N ASP A 348 10.32 -8.28 9.67
CA ASP A 348 10.91 -9.15 10.71
C ASP A 348 11.26 -10.55 10.22
N HIS A 349 10.79 -10.91 9.02
CA HIS A 349 10.93 -12.24 8.44
C HIS A 349 11.95 -12.25 7.30
N GLN A 350 11.83 -11.34 6.35
CA GLN A 350 12.75 -11.21 5.23
C GLN A 350 12.67 -9.84 4.56
N THR A 351 13.55 -9.58 3.60
CA THR A 351 13.45 -8.39 2.75
C THR A 351 12.71 -8.70 1.46
N TYR A 352 11.79 -7.80 1.10
CA TYR A 352 11.06 -7.87 -0.16
C TYR A 352 11.45 -6.70 -1.08
N PHE A 353 11.45 -6.95 -2.38
CA PHE A 353 11.57 -5.90 -3.39
C PHE A 353 10.33 -5.91 -4.29
N GLU A 354 9.54 -4.85 -4.25
CA GLU A 354 8.37 -4.65 -5.11
C GLU A 354 8.72 -3.68 -6.25
N CYS A 355 8.33 -4.05 -7.47
CA CYS A 355 8.29 -3.15 -8.62
C CYS A 355 7.17 -3.60 -9.58
N GLY A 356 7.03 -2.94 -10.73
CA GLY A 356 6.00 -3.29 -11.72
C GLY A 356 6.07 -4.72 -12.30
N ASP A 357 7.16 -5.46 -12.09
CA ASP A 357 7.28 -6.89 -12.47
C ASP A 357 6.77 -7.85 -11.34
N GLY A 358 6.35 -7.33 -10.19
CA GLY A 358 5.92 -8.10 -9.02
C GLY A 358 6.89 -7.99 -7.85
N VAL A 359 6.79 -8.94 -6.92
CA VAL A 359 7.54 -8.95 -5.66
C VAL A 359 8.64 -10.01 -5.71
N ARG A 360 9.86 -9.63 -5.34
CA ARG A 360 10.99 -10.54 -5.13
C ARG A 360 11.20 -10.75 -3.64
N CYS A 361 11.51 -11.99 -3.28
CA CYS A 361 11.80 -12.40 -1.92
C CYS A 361 13.29 -12.71 -1.80
N GLU A 362 13.86 -12.46 -0.63
CA GLU A 362 15.26 -12.77 -0.34
C GLU A 362 15.53 -14.29 -0.46
N SER A 363 14.48 -15.12 -0.30
CA SER A 363 14.47 -16.56 -0.57
C SER A 363 14.76 -16.95 -2.03
N MET A 364 14.98 -15.97 -2.91
CA MET A 364 15.17 -16.07 -4.36
C MET A 364 13.89 -16.39 -5.15
N SER A 365 12.74 -16.41 -4.48
CA SER A 365 11.44 -16.59 -5.13
C SER A 365 10.89 -15.28 -5.72
N LYS A 366 9.86 -15.42 -6.55
CA LYS A 366 9.07 -14.31 -7.10
C LYS A 366 7.60 -14.55 -6.75
N MET A 367 6.96 -13.56 -6.16
CA MET A 367 5.52 -13.55 -5.90
C MET A 367 4.83 -12.60 -6.88
N THR A 368 3.64 -12.99 -7.33
CA THR A 368 2.71 -12.12 -8.05
C THR A 368 1.49 -11.90 -7.19
N ASN A 369 1.21 -10.67 -6.79
CA ASN A 369 0.02 -10.33 -6.03
C ASN A 369 -0.87 -9.41 -6.87
N GLN A 370 -1.99 -9.94 -7.35
CA GLN A 370 -2.93 -9.20 -8.20
C GLN A 370 -3.62 -8.06 -7.43
N CYS A 371 -3.93 -8.26 -6.14
CA CYS A 371 -4.51 -7.22 -5.28
C CYS A 371 -3.53 -6.06 -5.02
N ALA A 372 -2.23 -6.36 -4.91
CA ALA A 372 -1.18 -5.35 -4.78
C ALA A 372 -0.80 -4.67 -6.10
N ALA A 373 -1.11 -5.28 -7.25
CA ALA A 373 -0.64 -4.80 -8.57
C ALA A 373 -1.13 -3.39 -8.91
N PHE A 374 -2.29 -2.97 -8.39
CA PHE A 374 -2.81 -1.61 -8.59
C PHE A 374 -1.91 -0.55 -7.94
N LEU A 375 -1.55 -0.74 -6.67
CA LEU A 375 -0.64 0.18 -5.95
C LEU A 375 0.82 -0.06 -6.35
N GLY A 376 1.16 -1.25 -6.84
CA GLY A 376 2.48 -1.57 -7.40
C GLY A 376 2.70 -1.06 -8.83
N ASP A 377 1.78 -0.25 -9.39
CA ASP A 377 1.95 0.34 -10.72
C ASP A 377 3.09 1.36 -10.69
N PRO A 378 4.22 1.11 -11.40
CA PRO A 378 5.36 2.02 -11.39
C PRO A 378 5.02 3.39 -12.01
N ASN A 379 3.92 3.49 -12.77
CA ASN A 379 3.44 4.73 -13.34
C ASN A 379 1.95 4.93 -13.01
N PHE A 380 1.57 4.71 -11.75
CA PHE A 380 0.21 4.91 -11.26
C PHE A 380 -0.44 6.17 -11.84
N PRO A 381 -1.70 6.13 -12.34
CA PRO A 381 -2.64 4.99 -12.35
C PRO A 381 -2.73 4.27 -13.72
N ARG A 382 -1.63 4.12 -14.47
CA ARG A 382 -1.61 3.53 -15.83
C ARG A 382 -2.35 2.20 -15.95
N LEU A 383 -2.21 1.28 -14.98
CA LEU A 383 -2.90 -0.02 -15.01
C LEU A 383 -4.43 0.14 -14.90
N MET A 384 -4.91 1.04 -14.04
CA MET A 384 -6.32 1.41 -13.96
C MET A 384 -6.84 1.90 -15.31
N MET A 385 -6.05 2.73 -15.99
CA MET A 385 -6.45 3.38 -17.23
C MET A 385 -6.60 2.43 -18.41
N LYS A 386 -6.01 1.22 -18.33
CA LYS A 386 -6.20 0.14 -19.32
C LYS A 386 -7.52 -0.60 -19.16
N ALA A 387 -8.17 -0.50 -18.01
CA ALA A 387 -9.44 -1.16 -17.75
C ALA A 387 -10.60 -0.48 -18.50
N ASP A 388 -11.77 -1.12 -18.55
CA ASP A 388 -12.98 -0.48 -19.05
C ASP A 388 -13.47 0.63 -18.10
N LYS A 389 -14.47 1.41 -18.53
CA LYS A 389 -14.98 2.56 -17.77
C LYS A 389 -15.51 2.18 -16.38
N GLY A 390 -16.20 1.05 -16.25
CA GLY A 390 -16.76 0.60 -14.98
C GLY A 390 -15.65 0.18 -14.02
N ALA A 391 -14.69 -0.60 -14.51
CA ALA A 391 -13.52 -1.01 -13.75
C ALA A 391 -12.65 0.18 -13.30
N LYS A 392 -12.53 1.26 -14.09
CA LYS A 392 -11.87 2.51 -13.65
C LYS A 392 -12.56 3.15 -12.45
N ILE A 393 -13.90 3.13 -12.44
CA ILE A 393 -14.70 3.69 -11.35
C ILE A 393 -14.50 2.87 -10.08
N LEU A 394 -14.60 1.54 -10.20
CA LEU A 394 -14.34 0.64 -9.08
C LEU A 394 -12.92 0.81 -8.54
N GLY A 395 -11.92 0.95 -9.43
CA GLY A 395 -10.52 1.13 -9.03
C GLY A 395 -10.28 2.33 -8.12
N TYR A 396 -10.79 3.53 -8.46
CA TYR A 396 -10.63 4.69 -7.56
C TYR A 396 -11.54 4.61 -6.33
N GLN A 397 -12.72 3.99 -6.43
CA GLN A 397 -13.59 3.79 -5.29
C GLN A 397 -12.93 2.87 -4.26
N ASP A 398 -12.38 1.74 -4.69
CA ASP A 398 -11.67 0.79 -3.82
C ASP A 398 -10.42 1.42 -3.20
N LEU A 399 -9.70 2.27 -3.93
CA LEU A 399 -8.61 3.08 -3.38
C LEU A 399 -9.09 3.97 -2.23
N TYR A 400 -10.22 4.67 -2.38
CA TYR A 400 -10.76 5.55 -1.35
C TYR A 400 -11.40 4.78 -0.19
N LYS A 401 -12.02 3.62 -0.44
CA LYS A 401 -12.46 2.70 0.62
C LYS A 401 -11.29 2.28 1.49
N LEU A 402 -10.20 1.78 0.87
CA LEU A 402 -8.98 1.40 1.56
C LEU A 402 -8.42 2.57 2.37
N TYR A 403 -8.17 3.70 1.71
CA TYR A 403 -7.57 4.88 2.34
C TYR A 403 -8.38 5.42 3.53
N SER A 404 -9.70 5.44 3.40
CA SER A 404 -10.58 6.02 4.44
C SER A 404 -10.48 5.31 5.79
N GLY A 405 -10.08 4.03 5.80
CA GLY A 405 -9.85 3.23 6.99
C GLY A 405 -8.42 3.26 7.53
N LEU A 406 -7.49 3.95 6.87
CA LEU A 406 -6.10 4.05 7.32
C LEU A 406 -5.93 5.11 8.41
N ALA A 407 -5.02 4.85 9.34
CA ALA A 407 -4.74 5.73 10.47
C ALA A 407 -3.92 6.96 10.06
N LEU A 408 -4.28 8.12 10.61
CA LEU A 408 -3.55 9.38 10.45
C LEU A 408 -3.17 9.93 11.82
N SER A 409 -1.92 10.36 11.98
CA SER A 409 -1.45 10.99 13.22
C SER A 409 -2.16 12.31 13.49
N ARG A 410 -2.55 13.02 12.43
CA ARG A 410 -3.42 14.20 12.47
C ARG A 410 -4.57 13.94 11.50
N VAL A 411 -5.80 13.84 12.02
CA VAL A 411 -6.99 13.59 11.18
C VAL A 411 -7.20 14.68 10.11
N THR A 412 -6.72 15.91 10.38
CA THR A 412 -6.72 17.03 9.42
C THR A 412 -5.84 16.81 8.20
N ASP A 413 -4.93 15.82 8.21
CA ASP A 413 -4.08 15.48 7.07
C ASP A 413 -4.81 14.66 6.01
N ARG A 414 -6.04 14.21 6.28
CA ARG A 414 -6.83 13.32 5.41
C ARG A 414 -6.95 13.78 3.94
N PRO A 415 -7.17 15.06 3.60
CA PRO A 415 -7.13 15.47 2.20
C PRO A 415 -5.71 15.52 1.61
N TRP A 416 -4.71 15.84 2.43
CA TRP A 416 -3.32 16.01 1.98
C TRP A 416 -2.61 14.68 1.72
N ALA A 417 -2.86 13.67 2.55
CA ALA A 417 -2.11 12.41 2.52
C ALA A 417 -2.41 11.53 1.30
N ILE A 418 -3.48 11.83 0.56
CA ILE A 418 -3.86 11.15 -0.70
C ILE A 418 -3.84 12.08 -1.92
N ASN A 419 -3.57 13.39 -1.73
CA ASN A 419 -3.78 14.39 -2.77
C ASN A 419 -3.01 14.08 -4.08
N GLY A 420 -1.76 13.63 -4.00
CA GLY A 420 -0.98 13.27 -5.18
C GLY A 420 -1.55 12.10 -5.98
N LEU A 421 -2.17 11.12 -5.31
CA LEU A 421 -2.90 10.04 -6.02
C LEU A 421 -4.15 10.58 -6.71
N GLN A 422 -4.90 11.45 -6.04
CA GLN A 422 -6.07 12.09 -6.64
C GLN A 422 -5.68 12.94 -7.85
N GLU A 423 -4.65 13.79 -7.75
CA GLU A 423 -4.19 14.64 -8.86
C GLU A 423 -3.83 13.82 -10.10
N ARG A 424 -3.17 12.67 -9.92
CA ARG A 424 -2.86 11.77 -11.03
C ARG A 424 -4.09 11.13 -11.64
N ILE A 425 -5.08 10.72 -10.83
CA ILE A 425 -6.35 10.17 -11.33
C ILE A 425 -7.13 11.25 -12.09
N VAL A 426 -7.26 12.46 -11.53
CA VAL A 426 -7.91 13.62 -12.15
C VAL A 426 -7.28 13.91 -13.52
N THR A 427 -5.95 13.98 -13.57
CA THR A 427 -5.19 14.20 -14.80
C THR A 427 -5.40 13.08 -15.81
N ALA A 428 -5.30 11.82 -15.37
CA ALA A 428 -5.41 10.66 -16.26
C ALA A 428 -6.83 10.48 -16.84
N LEU A 429 -7.86 10.78 -16.06
CA LEU A 429 -9.26 10.76 -16.51
C LEU A 429 -9.64 11.99 -17.34
N ASN A 430 -8.80 13.04 -17.33
CA ASN A 430 -9.09 14.35 -17.94
C ASN A 430 -10.40 14.95 -17.41
N VAL A 431 -10.53 15.00 -16.09
CA VAL A 431 -11.70 15.51 -15.36
C VAL A 431 -11.27 16.62 -14.41
N GLN A 432 -12.22 17.28 -13.77
CA GLN A 432 -11.95 18.11 -12.59
C GLN A 432 -12.19 17.27 -11.33
N GLY A 433 -11.55 17.62 -10.21
CA GLY A 433 -11.82 16.93 -8.96
C GLY A 433 -11.00 17.41 -7.79
N GLN A 434 -11.59 17.31 -6.61
CA GLN A 434 -10.97 17.65 -5.34
C GLN A 434 -11.65 16.89 -4.22
N PHE A 435 -10.96 16.66 -3.11
CA PHE A 435 -11.51 16.03 -1.90
C PHE A 435 -12.23 14.69 -2.14
N GLY A 436 -11.69 13.85 -3.01
CA GLY A 436 -12.23 12.52 -3.35
C GLY A 436 -13.45 12.56 -4.26
N MET A 437 -13.73 13.71 -4.88
CA MET A 437 -14.88 13.98 -5.72
C MET A 437 -14.42 14.28 -7.14
N PHE A 438 -15.00 13.58 -8.12
CA PHE A 438 -14.65 13.74 -9.54
C PHE A 438 -15.81 14.34 -10.32
N PHE A 439 -15.53 15.33 -11.14
CA PHE A 439 -16.50 16.05 -11.95
C PHE A 439 -16.10 16.04 -13.42
N GLU A 440 -17.00 15.54 -14.26
CA GLU A 440 -16.75 15.35 -15.70
C GLU A 440 -17.83 15.95 -16.60
N ASP A 441 -18.86 16.57 -16.02
CA ASP A 441 -19.96 17.10 -16.81
C ASP A 441 -19.48 18.33 -17.58
N GLN A 442 -19.71 18.31 -18.89
CA GLN A 442 -19.41 19.43 -19.79
C GLN A 442 -20.73 20.04 -20.27
N PRO A 443 -20.81 21.39 -20.43
CA PRO A 443 -21.96 22.02 -21.04
C PRO A 443 -22.26 21.41 -22.42
N GLY A 444 -23.47 20.89 -22.63
CA GLY A 444 -23.90 20.31 -23.91
C GLY A 444 -23.42 18.88 -24.22
N GLY A 445 -22.68 18.23 -23.31
CA GLY A 445 -22.24 16.84 -23.46
C GLY A 445 -23.18 15.81 -22.82
N ARG A 446 -23.00 14.52 -23.16
CA ARG A 446 -23.68 13.41 -22.46
C ARG A 446 -23.22 13.40 -21.00
N ARG A 447 -24.13 13.55 -20.03
CA ARG A 447 -23.85 13.47 -18.59
C ARG A 447 -23.30 12.09 -18.26
N ARG A 448 -22.06 12.01 -17.79
CA ARG A 448 -21.36 10.73 -17.59
C ARG A 448 -21.43 10.25 -16.13
N GLY A 449 -21.74 11.15 -15.19
CA GLY A 449 -22.21 10.82 -13.84
C GLY A 449 -21.15 10.62 -12.76
N LEU A 450 -19.86 10.86 -13.02
CA LEU A 450 -18.78 10.67 -12.03
C LEU A 450 -19.02 11.44 -10.72
N LEU A 451 -19.55 12.67 -10.77
CA LEU A 451 -19.84 13.43 -9.54
C LEU A 451 -20.89 12.71 -8.69
N ARG A 452 -21.96 12.23 -9.32
CA ARG A 452 -23.05 11.54 -8.62
C ARG A 452 -22.55 10.21 -8.04
N ARG A 453 -21.75 9.45 -8.81
CA ARG A 453 -21.11 8.23 -8.31
C ARG A 453 -20.14 8.49 -7.17
N SER A 454 -19.44 9.62 -7.20
CA SER A 454 -18.56 10.05 -6.10
C SER A 454 -19.36 10.43 -4.86
N LEU A 455 -20.56 11.02 -5.01
CA LEU A 455 -21.48 11.37 -3.91
C LEU A 455 -22.17 10.15 -3.28
N LEU A 456 -22.11 8.98 -3.91
CA LEU A 456 -22.71 7.73 -3.41
C LEU A 456 -21.82 6.97 -2.40
N TRP A 457 -20.81 7.64 -1.82
CA TRP A 457 -20.14 7.09 -0.64
C TRP A 457 -21.14 6.89 0.50
N ARG A 458 -20.86 5.97 1.40
CA ARG A 458 -21.65 5.67 2.61
C ARG A 458 -20.71 5.26 3.74
N ARG A 459 -21.17 5.33 4.99
CA ARG A 459 -20.50 4.68 6.12
C ARG A 459 -20.34 3.17 5.85
N ALA A 460 -19.17 2.60 6.14
CA ALA A 460 -18.94 1.16 6.05
C ALA A 460 -19.78 0.39 7.10
N GLU A 461 -20.14 -0.85 6.80
CA GLU A 461 -21.07 -1.64 7.63
C GLU A 461 -20.54 -1.94 9.04
N ASP A 462 -19.23 -2.02 9.21
CA ASP A 462 -18.52 -2.26 10.47
C ASP A 462 -18.20 -0.99 11.27
N VAL A 463 -18.52 0.19 10.76
CA VAL A 463 -18.28 1.48 11.43
C VAL A 463 -19.58 1.94 12.07
N GLU A 464 -19.64 2.24 13.36
CA GLU A 464 -20.90 2.65 14.01
C GLU A 464 -21.37 4.06 13.58
N SER A 465 -20.45 5.02 13.52
CA SER A 465 -20.71 6.42 13.14
C SER A 465 -19.50 7.03 12.48
N LEU A 466 -19.74 8.00 11.58
CA LEU A 466 -18.73 8.92 11.07
C LEU A 466 -18.69 10.18 11.95
N SER A 467 -17.50 10.76 12.10
CA SER A 467 -17.27 11.97 12.91
C SER A 467 -16.76 13.11 12.03
N ARG A 468 -17.41 14.27 12.10
CA ARG A 468 -17.01 15.47 11.34
C ARG A 468 -15.63 15.95 11.79
N ILE A 469 -14.70 16.12 10.86
CA ILE A 469 -13.36 16.63 11.17
C ILE A 469 -13.42 18.15 11.31
N SER A 470 -12.85 18.68 12.40
CA SER A 470 -12.67 20.11 12.58
C SER A 470 -11.38 20.59 11.93
N PHE A 471 -11.51 21.29 10.81
CA PHE A 471 -10.37 21.85 10.08
C PHE A 471 -9.94 23.24 10.58
N SER A 472 -10.60 23.80 11.60
CA SER A 472 -10.32 25.16 12.12
C SER A 472 -8.87 25.39 12.56
N SER A 473 -8.16 24.32 12.93
CA SER A 473 -6.75 24.35 13.33
C SER A 473 -5.78 23.94 12.21
N SER A 474 -6.26 23.79 10.97
CA SER A 474 -5.45 23.34 9.85
C SER A 474 -4.67 24.49 9.21
N PRO A 475 -3.44 24.25 8.72
CA PRO A 475 -2.71 25.25 7.95
C PRO A 475 -3.53 25.69 6.73
N GLY A 476 -3.78 26.99 6.60
CA GLY A 476 -4.46 27.58 5.43
C GLY A 476 -5.99 27.55 5.43
N ALA A 477 -6.64 27.26 6.57
CA ALA A 477 -8.12 27.28 6.69
C ALA A 477 -8.85 26.45 5.61
N LEU A 478 -8.32 25.28 5.29
CA LEU A 478 -8.87 24.38 4.27
C LEU A 478 -10.34 24.05 4.58
N ILE A 479 -11.25 24.46 3.69
CA ILE A 479 -12.68 24.15 3.79
C ILE A 479 -12.94 22.87 3.00
N VAL A 480 -13.17 21.75 3.72
CA VAL A 480 -13.56 20.49 3.08
C VAL A 480 -15.09 20.39 3.09
N PRO A 481 -15.76 20.29 1.92
CA PRO A 481 -17.22 20.31 1.83
C PRO A 481 -17.90 19.14 2.55
N SER A 482 -19.13 19.33 3.07
CA SER A 482 -19.85 18.26 3.78
C SER A 482 -20.31 17.10 2.92
N TRP A 483 -20.45 17.31 1.63
CA TRP A 483 -20.78 16.26 0.69
C TRP A 483 -19.55 15.41 0.27
N SER A 484 -18.34 15.76 0.72
CA SER A 484 -17.14 14.93 0.58
C SER A 484 -16.91 14.05 1.81
N TRP A 485 -16.58 12.78 1.59
CA TRP A 485 -16.19 11.85 2.65
C TRP A 485 -14.88 12.25 3.35
N MET A 486 -14.03 13.06 2.71
CA MET A 486 -12.76 13.51 3.32
C MET A 486 -12.98 14.45 4.49
N ALA A 487 -14.18 14.98 4.63
CA ALA A 487 -14.55 15.85 5.74
C ALA A 487 -14.98 15.08 7.00
N TYR A 488 -14.99 13.74 6.94
CA TYR A 488 -15.35 12.86 8.05
C TYR A 488 -14.24 11.85 8.32
N GLU A 489 -14.06 11.54 9.60
CA GLU A 489 -13.27 10.42 10.08
C GLU A 489 -14.14 9.16 10.14
N GLY A 490 -13.54 8.02 9.80
CA GLY A 490 -14.21 6.73 9.68
C GLY A 490 -14.09 6.12 8.28
N ARG A 491 -14.24 4.80 8.21
CA ARG A 491 -14.15 4.03 6.96
C ARG A 491 -15.43 4.19 6.15
N ILE A 492 -15.28 4.37 4.85
CA ILE A 492 -16.39 4.46 3.90
C ILE A 492 -16.48 3.25 2.98
N ASP A 493 -17.65 3.10 2.38
CA ASP A 493 -17.95 2.23 1.26
C ASP A 493 -18.75 3.03 0.21
N TYR A 494 -19.17 2.39 -0.89
CA TYR A 494 -19.97 3.03 -1.94
C TYR A 494 -21.22 2.23 -2.23
N ILE A 495 -22.35 2.93 -2.40
CA ILE A 495 -23.57 2.36 -2.98
C ILE A 495 -23.28 2.02 -4.43
N GLN A 496 -23.46 0.76 -4.80
CA GLN A 496 -23.21 0.27 -6.14
C GLN A 496 -24.35 0.73 -7.07
N ALA A 497 -23.99 1.53 -8.08
CA ALA A 497 -24.89 1.96 -9.13
C ALA A 497 -24.53 1.28 -10.45
N ASP A 498 -25.52 0.74 -11.15
CA ASP A 498 -25.29 -0.05 -12.37
C ASP A 498 -24.52 0.74 -13.43
N PHE A 499 -23.51 0.11 -14.04
CA PHE A 499 -22.77 0.71 -15.13
C PHE A 499 -23.64 0.70 -16.40
N GLY A 500 -23.90 1.88 -16.95
CA GLY A 500 -24.78 2.04 -18.12
C GLY A 500 -26.28 2.00 -17.80
N GLY A 501 -26.68 1.41 -16.68
CA GLY A 501 -28.07 1.26 -16.21
C GLY A 501 -28.65 2.45 -15.42
N THR A 502 -27.91 3.54 -15.25
CA THR A 502 -28.39 4.72 -14.49
C THR A 502 -28.53 5.96 -15.38
N GLU A 503 -29.64 6.67 -15.22
CA GLU A 503 -29.88 8.02 -15.73
C GLU A 503 -29.60 9.03 -14.60
N TRP A 504 -28.66 9.96 -14.83
CA TRP A 504 -28.19 10.89 -13.79
C TRP A 504 -28.92 12.23 -13.84
N GLU A 505 -29.35 12.70 -12.68
CA GLU A 505 -30.04 13.98 -12.50
C GLU A 505 -29.08 15.16 -12.58
N ALA A 506 -29.61 16.34 -12.90
CA ALA A 506 -28.82 17.58 -12.91
C ALA A 506 -28.44 18.02 -11.48
N LEU A 507 -27.17 18.35 -11.27
CA LEU A 507 -26.64 18.95 -10.04
C LEU A 507 -25.82 20.17 -10.45
N GLN A 508 -25.85 21.22 -9.64
CA GLN A 508 -24.99 22.38 -9.83
C GLN A 508 -23.94 22.38 -8.72
N SER A 509 -22.68 22.27 -9.12
CA SER A 509 -21.52 22.20 -8.23
C SER A 509 -20.63 23.44 -8.38
N GLN A 510 -19.62 23.56 -7.52
CA GLN A 510 -18.59 24.60 -7.63
C GLN A 510 -17.85 24.58 -8.98
N TRP A 511 -17.80 23.43 -9.66
CA TRP A 511 -17.15 23.27 -10.96
C TRP A 511 -18.01 23.75 -12.14
N ASP A 512 -19.30 24.00 -11.91
CA ASP A 512 -20.22 24.56 -12.91
C ASP A 512 -20.21 26.10 -12.94
N ALA A 513 -19.61 26.74 -11.94
CA ALA A 513 -19.58 28.19 -11.83
C ALA A 513 -18.30 28.78 -12.45
N GLY A 514 -18.39 29.99 -13.00
CA GLY A 514 -17.22 30.74 -13.46
C GLY A 514 -16.18 30.98 -12.34
N PRO A 515 -14.97 31.46 -12.67
CA PRO A 515 -13.83 31.52 -11.75
C PRO A 515 -14.08 32.27 -10.42
N GLU A 516 -15.12 33.09 -10.32
CA GLU A 516 -15.49 33.84 -9.11
C GLU A 516 -16.22 33.02 -8.02
N ARG A 517 -16.69 31.79 -8.31
CA ARG A 517 -17.43 30.91 -7.37
C ARG A 517 -16.73 29.57 -7.09
N ALA A 518 -15.51 29.39 -7.59
CA ALA A 518 -14.77 28.12 -7.59
C ALA A 518 -14.42 27.56 -6.19
N ASP A 519 -14.61 28.35 -5.12
CA ASP A 519 -14.19 27.99 -3.74
C ASP A 519 -15.34 28.02 -2.71
N SER A 520 -16.61 28.03 -3.14
CA SER A 520 -17.72 28.10 -2.17
C SER A 520 -17.90 26.81 -1.35
N GLY A 521 -17.46 25.66 -1.88
CA GLY A 521 -17.75 24.35 -1.29
C GLY A 521 -19.24 23.98 -1.32
N VAL A 522 -20.08 24.73 -2.06
CA VAL A 522 -21.54 24.55 -2.07
C VAL A 522 -21.96 23.66 -3.24
N LEU A 523 -22.81 22.68 -2.95
CA LEU A 523 -23.52 21.86 -3.94
C LEU A 523 -25.00 22.25 -3.95
N ALA A 524 -25.46 22.86 -5.03
CA ALA A 524 -26.86 23.25 -5.21
C ALA A 524 -27.66 22.12 -5.89
N ALA A 525 -28.78 21.74 -5.26
CA ALA A 525 -29.60 20.62 -5.71
C ALA A 525 -31.08 20.79 -5.39
N THR A 526 -31.92 19.92 -5.96
CA THR A 526 -33.35 19.83 -5.62
C THR A 526 -33.58 18.74 -4.58
N ALA A 527 -34.00 19.13 -3.39
CA ALA A 527 -34.36 18.23 -2.30
C ALA A 527 -35.86 17.95 -2.30
N ARG A 528 -36.24 16.74 -1.93
CA ARG A 528 -37.62 16.23 -1.87
C ARG A 528 -37.88 15.49 -0.57
N ASP A 529 -39.13 15.52 -0.12
CA ASP A 529 -39.57 14.65 0.97
C ASP A 529 -39.59 13.19 0.51
N TYR A 530 -39.39 12.26 1.45
CA TYR A 530 -39.32 10.83 1.15
C TYR A 530 -39.81 9.98 2.32
N SER A 531 -40.22 8.75 2.02
CA SER A 531 -40.55 7.72 2.99
C SER A 531 -39.44 6.66 3.05
N ASP A 532 -39.03 6.27 4.26
CA ASP A 532 -38.05 5.22 4.52
C ASP A 532 -38.69 3.88 4.93
N ARG A 533 -40.02 3.76 4.83
CA ARG A 533 -40.79 2.61 5.33
C ARG A 533 -40.80 1.41 4.38
N ASP A 534 -40.36 1.60 3.15
CA ASP A 534 -40.38 0.53 2.14
C ASP A 534 -39.19 -0.43 2.36
N PRO A 535 -39.43 -1.74 2.49
CA PRO A 535 -38.39 -2.73 2.79
C PRO A 535 -37.33 -2.87 1.69
N ASP A 536 -37.62 -2.44 0.46
CA ASP A 536 -36.67 -2.47 -0.66
C ASP A 536 -35.74 -1.24 -0.65
N SER A 537 -36.04 -0.24 0.19
CA SER A 537 -35.18 0.93 0.38
C SER A 537 -33.96 0.58 1.24
N ARG A 538 -32.77 1.00 0.79
CA ARG A 538 -31.50 0.76 1.49
C ARG A 538 -30.84 2.09 1.76
N LEU A 539 -31.18 2.69 2.89
CA LEU A 539 -30.63 3.96 3.35
C LEU A 539 -29.54 3.73 4.40
N VAL A 540 -28.42 4.44 4.25
CA VAL A 540 -27.33 4.41 5.22
C VAL A 540 -27.05 5.83 5.69
N PHE A 541 -27.33 6.08 6.96
CA PHE A 541 -27.00 7.33 7.63
C PHE A 541 -25.54 7.33 8.08
N ASP A 542 -24.89 8.49 7.94
CA ASP A 542 -23.50 8.73 8.29
C ASP A 542 -23.27 8.59 9.82
N SER A 543 -24.31 8.83 10.63
CA SER A 543 -24.35 8.55 12.08
C SER A 543 -25.68 7.86 12.46
N PRO A 544 -25.73 7.11 13.58
CA PRO A 544 -26.97 6.54 14.09
C PRO A 544 -28.03 7.65 14.27
N PRO A 545 -29.29 7.42 13.85
CA PRO A 545 -30.32 8.44 13.94
C PRO A 545 -30.62 8.75 15.42
N LYS A 546 -30.15 9.90 15.90
CA LYS A 546 -30.60 10.46 17.18
C LYS A 546 -32.08 10.84 16.99
N SER A 547 -32.98 10.20 17.74
CA SER A 547 -34.42 10.50 17.86
C SER A 547 -34.95 11.56 16.88
N GLN A 548 -35.45 11.11 15.72
CA GLN A 548 -36.03 11.89 14.62
C GLN A 548 -35.11 12.95 13.98
N THR A 549 -34.61 12.60 12.80
CA THR A 549 -34.14 13.50 11.74
C THR A 549 -35.30 14.37 11.21
N LYS A 550 -35.90 15.21 12.06
CA LYS A 550 -36.97 16.13 11.65
C LYS A 550 -36.49 17.04 10.53
N GLY A 551 -37.13 16.94 9.36
CA GLY A 551 -36.81 17.75 8.18
C GLY A 551 -35.74 17.16 7.26
N CYS A 552 -35.31 15.91 7.46
CA CYS A 552 -34.44 15.23 6.50
C CYS A 552 -35.15 15.06 5.16
N LYS A 553 -34.44 15.39 4.09
CA LYS A 553 -34.90 15.30 2.70
C LYS A 553 -33.93 14.47 1.89
N CYS A 554 -34.38 14.00 0.73
CA CYS A 554 -33.54 13.30 -0.22
C CYS A 554 -33.26 14.19 -1.44
N VAL A 555 -32.06 14.10 -1.98
CA VAL A 555 -31.68 14.64 -3.28
C VAL A 555 -31.47 13.45 -4.21
N VAL A 556 -32.25 13.38 -5.28
CA VAL A 556 -32.12 12.33 -6.29
C VAL A 556 -30.87 12.60 -7.11
N LEU A 557 -29.90 11.69 -7.04
CA LEU A 557 -28.67 11.76 -7.82
C LEU A 557 -28.86 11.12 -9.20
N GLY A 558 -29.63 10.03 -9.27
CA GLY A 558 -29.98 9.36 -10.51
C GLY A 558 -30.99 8.24 -10.29
N LYS A 559 -31.47 7.65 -11.38
CA LYS A 559 -32.48 6.59 -11.37
C LYS A 559 -32.17 5.48 -12.35
N GLN A 560 -32.71 4.30 -12.08
CA GLN A 560 -32.58 3.13 -12.93
C GLN A 560 -33.17 3.39 -14.33
N LYS A 561 -32.45 2.98 -15.38
CA LYS A 561 -32.94 2.99 -16.75
C LYS A 561 -33.84 1.80 -17.03
N GLY A 562 -34.68 1.96 -18.05
CA GLY A 562 -35.59 0.93 -18.52
C GLY A 562 -37.03 1.44 -18.56
N ASP A 563 -37.90 0.59 -19.08
CA ASP A 563 -39.28 0.91 -19.40
C ASP A 563 -40.25 0.60 -18.25
N ILE A 564 -39.73 0.33 -17.05
CA ILE A 564 -40.55 0.18 -15.85
C ILE A 564 -41.11 1.55 -15.38
N PRO A 565 -42.29 1.57 -14.72
CA PRO A 565 -42.85 2.81 -14.17
C PRO A 565 -41.86 3.52 -13.24
N ASP A 566 -41.82 4.85 -13.28
CA ASP A 566 -40.88 5.65 -12.47
C ASP A 566 -41.04 5.37 -10.96
N SER A 567 -42.27 5.10 -10.51
CA SER A 567 -42.59 4.68 -9.14
C SER A 567 -41.90 3.38 -8.70
N GLU A 568 -41.54 2.51 -9.64
CA GLU A 568 -40.88 1.22 -9.39
C GLU A 568 -39.37 1.26 -9.68
N LYS A 569 -38.87 2.36 -10.26
CA LYS A 569 -37.44 2.53 -10.50
C LYS A 569 -36.70 2.70 -9.18
N VAL A 570 -35.54 2.06 -9.09
CA VAL A 570 -34.57 2.36 -8.04
C VAL A 570 -33.97 3.75 -8.28
N HIS A 571 -34.07 4.61 -7.28
CA HIS A 571 -33.51 5.95 -7.23
C HIS A 571 -32.34 5.98 -6.27
N TYR A 572 -31.20 6.46 -6.74
CA TYR A 572 -30.00 6.69 -5.95
C TYR A 572 -30.10 8.07 -5.32
N VAL A 573 -30.03 8.16 -3.99
CA VAL A 573 -30.31 9.39 -3.25
C VAL A 573 -29.19 9.78 -2.30
N LEU A 574 -29.00 11.08 -2.15
CA LEU A 574 -28.24 11.71 -1.08
C LEU A 574 -29.20 12.19 -0.01
N LEU A 575 -28.95 11.87 1.27
CA LEU A 575 -29.76 12.30 2.39
C LEU A 575 -29.18 13.59 2.98
N VAL A 576 -30.04 14.58 3.19
CA VAL A 576 -29.64 15.90 3.66
C VAL A 576 -30.56 16.39 4.77
N GLN A 577 -30.02 17.14 5.73
CA GLN A 577 -30.81 17.77 6.80
C GLN A 577 -30.53 19.28 6.89
N PRO A 578 -31.48 20.08 7.40
CA PRO A 578 -31.29 21.51 7.60
C PRO A 578 -30.12 21.77 8.57
N LYS A 579 -29.26 22.71 8.22
CA LYS A 579 -28.15 23.15 9.07
C LYS A 579 -28.59 24.37 9.88
N SER A 580 -28.60 24.27 11.20
CA SER A 580 -28.94 25.39 12.08
C SER A 580 -27.81 26.43 12.09
N LEU A 581 -27.90 27.55 11.36
CA LEU A 581 -27.17 28.80 11.65
C LEU A 581 -27.58 30.02 10.79
N THR A 582 -27.19 31.18 11.32
CA THR A 582 -27.55 32.57 11.02
C THR A 582 -26.82 33.16 9.80
N GLY A 583 -27.54 33.36 8.69
CA GLY A 583 -27.05 34.12 7.54
C GLY A 583 -28.03 34.06 6.37
N GLN A 584 -28.30 35.20 5.73
CA GLN A 584 -29.19 35.26 4.55
C GLN A 584 -28.47 34.63 3.34
N THR A 585 -28.74 33.36 3.08
CA THR A 585 -28.42 32.69 1.82
C THR A 585 -29.67 32.67 0.93
N VAL A 586 -29.47 32.67 -0.40
CA VAL A 586 -30.59 32.68 -1.37
C VAL A 586 -31.40 31.38 -1.29
N ASN A 587 -30.72 30.25 -1.06
CA ASN A 587 -31.34 28.95 -0.79
C ASN A 587 -31.06 28.53 0.66
N PRO A 588 -31.96 27.75 1.28
CA PRO A 588 -31.72 27.21 2.61
C PRO A 588 -30.52 26.25 2.63
N LEU A 589 -29.72 26.35 3.70
CA LEU A 589 -28.51 25.57 3.89
C LEU A 589 -28.81 24.20 4.50
N TYR A 590 -28.24 23.18 3.87
CA TYR A 590 -28.32 21.79 4.29
C TYR A 590 -26.92 21.21 4.46
N GLU A 591 -26.85 20.13 5.22
CA GLU A 591 -25.67 19.29 5.29
C GLU A 591 -26.03 17.84 4.93
N ARG A 592 -25.05 17.11 4.42
CA ARG A 592 -25.19 15.69 4.14
C ARG A 592 -25.28 14.90 5.45
N VAL A 593 -26.16 13.90 5.46
CA VAL A 593 -26.31 12.93 6.57
C VAL A 593 -26.36 11.46 6.16
N GLY A 594 -26.25 11.17 4.87
CA GLY A 594 -26.24 9.79 4.40
C GLY A 594 -26.46 9.67 2.90
N ALA A 595 -26.57 8.43 2.43
CA ALA A 595 -26.92 8.12 1.06
C ALA A 595 -27.63 6.76 1.01
N GLY A 596 -28.31 6.46 -0.09
CA GLY A 596 -28.94 5.16 -0.26
C GLY A 596 -29.64 4.96 -1.58
N THR A 597 -30.48 3.93 -1.60
CA THR A 597 -31.46 3.69 -2.66
C THR A 597 -32.87 3.70 -2.10
N VAL A 598 -33.80 4.32 -2.82
CA VAL A 598 -35.24 4.28 -2.55
C VAL A 598 -35.98 3.97 -3.85
N LEU A 599 -37.24 3.53 -3.76
CA LEU A 599 -38.09 3.38 -4.95
C LEU A 599 -38.79 4.70 -5.26
N GLY A 600 -39.14 4.94 -6.53
CA GLY A 600 -39.77 6.21 -6.94
C GLY A 600 -41.07 6.51 -6.18
N ARG A 601 -41.85 5.47 -5.82
CA ARG A 601 -43.06 5.59 -5.00
C ARG A 601 -42.83 6.14 -3.60
N CYS A 602 -41.59 6.06 -3.11
CA CYS A 602 -41.18 6.57 -1.80
C CYS A 602 -40.78 8.05 -1.86
N ILE A 603 -40.67 8.65 -3.05
CA ILE A 603 -40.27 10.05 -3.22
C ILE A 603 -41.54 10.89 -3.39
N GLU A 604 -41.71 11.90 -2.53
CA GLU A 604 -42.86 12.79 -2.58
C GLU A 604 -42.68 13.90 -3.64
N GLY A 605 -43.79 14.41 -4.15
CA GLY A 605 -43.79 15.44 -5.21
C GLY A 605 -43.29 16.82 -4.77
N ASN A 606 -43.29 17.10 -3.46
CA ASN A 606 -42.82 18.37 -2.92
C ASN A 606 -41.31 18.50 -3.11
N SER A 607 -40.88 19.62 -3.70
CA SER A 607 -39.46 19.86 -3.97
C SER A 607 -39.04 21.29 -3.66
N MET A 608 -37.78 21.47 -3.30
CA MET A 608 -37.19 22.77 -3.04
C MET A 608 -35.71 22.80 -3.46
N LYS A 609 -35.21 23.97 -3.85
CA LYS A 609 -33.79 24.17 -4.08
C LYS A 609 -33.07 24.35 -2.75
N VAL A 610 -31.95 23.67 -2.58
CA VAL A 610 -31.12 23.70 -1.37
C VAL A 610 -29.65 23.85 -1.73
N ASP A 611 -28.90 24.48 -0.84
CA ASP A 611 -27.45 24.57 -0.91
C ASP A 611 -26.85 23.63 0.15
N ILE A 612 -26.03 22.67 -0.27
CA ILE A 612 -25.40 21.67 0.61
C ILE A 612 -23.96 22.08 0.87
N CYS A 613 -23.61 22.32 2.14
CA CYS A 613 -22.32 22.89 2.57
C CYS A 613 -21.60 22.06 3.63
#